data_AF-A0A764CMU3-F1
#
_entry.id   AF-A0A764CMU3-F1
#
_cell.length_a   1.000
_cell.length_b   1.000
_cell.length_c   1.000
_cell.angle_alpha   90.00
_cell.angle_beta   90.00
_cell.angle_gamma   90.00
#
_symmetry.space_group_name_H-M   'P 1'
#
loop_
_entity.id
_entity.type
_entity.pdbx_description
1 polymer ?
#
loop_
_entity_poly.entity_id
_entity_poly.type
_entity_poly.pdbx_seq_one_letter_code
_entity_poly.pdbx_strand_id
1 'polypeptide(L)'
;LSARGLAIDTYTDGQEEFPDFTAFWFDTAKPGDTTFTVYALLDSASVTGAYKFVIHCEKSQVIMDVENHLYARKDIKQLGIAPMTSMFSCGNNERRVCDTIHPQIHDSDRLAMWRGNGEWICRPLNNPQKLQFNAYMDDNPKGFGLLQLDRDFSHYQDVMGWYNKRPSLWVEPRSKWGKGAVSLMEIPTTGETLDNVVCFWQPEKAIKAGDTLAFNYRLYWSAQPPVQSPLARVMATRTGMGGFPEGWAPGEHYPDKWARRFAIDFVGGDLKAAAPKGIEPVITLSSGEAKQIEILYVEPFDGYRIQFDWYPTSDSTAPVDMRMFLRCQGEAISETWLYQYFPPAPDKRRYVDDRIMR
;
A
#
# COMPACT_ATOMS: atom_id res chain seq x y z
N LEU A 1 -3.38 7.73 10.04
CA LEU A 1 -3.65 6.28 9.96
C LEU A 1 -3.98 5.74 11.35
N SER A 2 -4.83 4.72 11.39
CA SER A 2 -5.40 4.11 12.59
C SER A 2 -5.34 2.58 12.50
N ALA A 3 -5.48 1.90 13.63
CA ALA A 3 -5.71 0.46 13.69
C ALA A 3 -7.03 0.19 14.40
N ARG A 4 -7.68 -0.94 14.09
CA ARG A 4 -8.88 -1.41 14.79
C ARG A 4 -8.62 -2.78 15.41
N GLY A 5 -9.46 -3.20 16.36
CA GLY A 5 -9.37 -4.56 16.90
C GLY A 5 -9.70 -5.61 15.84
N LEU A 6 -10.76 -5.38 15.08
CA LEU A 6 -11.32 -6.33 14.12
C LEU A 6 -12.08 -5.59 13.01
N ALA A 7 -12.12 -6.17 11.81
CA ALA A 7 -12.99 -5.72 10.72
C ALA A 7 -13.95 -6.86 10.33
N ILE A 8 -15.22 -6.54 10.06
CA ILE A 8 -16.25 -7.54 9.75
C ILE A 8 -17.05 -7.07 8.53
N ASP A 9 -17.07 -7.90 7.49
CA ASP A 9 -17.89 -7.71 6.30
C ASP A 9 -17.68 -6.37 5.55
N THR A 10 -16.46 -5.81 5.67
CA THR A 10 -16.02 -4.53 5.07
C THR A 10 -16.22 -4.45 3.55
N TYR A 11 -16.12 -5.55 2.83
CA TYR A 11 -16.39 -5.66 1.40
C TYR A 11 -17.20 -6.93 1.11
N THR A 12 -18.51 -6.84 1.32
CA THR A 12 -19.46 -7.92 1.06
C THR A 12 -20.74 -7.38 0.39
N ASP A 13 -21.70 -8.26 0.14
CA ASP A 13 -23.08 -7.93 -0.25
C ASP A 13 -23.91 -7.34 0.91
N GLY A 14 -23.39 -7.37 2.15
CA GLY A 14 -24.01 -6.82 3.34
C GLY A 14 -23.45 -5.46 3.77
N GLN A 15 -23.93 -4.94 4.90
CA GLN A 15 -23.32 -3.78 5.55
C GLN A 15 -22.11 -4.21 6.38
N GLU A 16 -21.05 -3.40 6.37
CA GLU A 16 -19.93 -3.54 7.30
C GLU A 16 -20.44 -3.47 8.74
N GLU A 17 -20.00 -4.41 9.58
CA GLU A 17 -20.22 -4.38 11.02
C GLU A 17 -18.97 -3.79 11.68
N PHE A 18 -19.16 -2.85 12.59
CA PHE A 18 -18.08 -2.17 13.31
C PHE A 18 -18.07 -2.61 14.77
N PRO A 19 -17.16 -3.53 15.17
CA PRO A 19 -17.01 -3.90 16.57
C PRO A 19 -16.41 -2.78 17.41
N ASP A 20 -16.89 -2.66 18.65
CA ASP A 20 -16.41 -1.66 19.61
C ASP A 20 -15.62 -2.32 20.75
N PHE A 21 -14.61 -1.61 21.25
CA PHE A 21 -14.05 -1.92 22.56
C PHE A 21 -14.94 -1.29 23.64
N THR A 22 -15.65 -2.11 24.40
CA THR A 22 -16.69 -1.67 25.35
C THR A 22 -16.19 -1.55 26.80
N ALA A 23 -15.06 -2.19 27.12
CA ALA A 23 -14.44 -2.09 28.43
C ALA A 23 -12.92 -2.22 28.33
N PHE A 24 -12.21 -1.55 29.25
CA PHE A 24 -10.75 -1.53 29.31
C PHE A 24 -10.26 -1.74 30.75
N TRP A 25 -9.16 -2.48 30.92
CA TRP A 25 -8.46 -2.66 32.18
C TRP A 25 -6.98 -2.37 31.98
N PHE A 26 -6.43 -1.45 32.75
CA PHE A 26 -5.02 -1.06 32.67
C PHE A 26 -4.25 -1.67 33.83
N ASP A 27 -3.12 -2.31 33.54
CA ASP A 27 -2.14 -2.57 34.58
C ASP A 27 -1.55 -1.24 35.06
N THR A 28 -1.41 -1.08 36.38
CA THR A 28 -0.83 0.14 36.95
C THR A 28 0.67 0.17 36.69
N ALA A 29 1.09 0.96 35.71
CA ALA A 29 2.50 1.24 35.44
C ALA A 29 3.13 2.05 36.58
N LYS A 30 4.41 1.80 36.89
CA LYS A 30 5.16 2.56 37.89
C LYS A 30 5.66 3.88 37.29
N PRO A 31 5.94 4.90 38.13
CA PRO A 31 6.59 6.11 37.66
C PRO A 31 7.89 5.80 36.89
N GLY A 32 7.97 6.27 35.65
CA GLY A 32 9.13 6.05 34.76
C GLY A 32 9.04 4.83 33.85
N ASP A 33 8.01 3.97 34.00
CA ASP A 33 7.80 2.85 33.09
C ASP A 33 7.46 3.36 31.68
N THR A 34 8.12 2.79 30.67
CA THR A 34 7.84 3.03 29.25
C THR A 34 7.03 1.88 28.63
N THR A 35 6.53 0.98 29.46
CA THR A 35 5.72 -0.16 29.03
C THR A 35 4.52 -0.32 29.95
N PHE A 36 3.34 -0.54 29.38
CA PHE A 36 2.13 -0.80 30.13
C PHE A 36 1.24 -1.80 29.38
N THR A 37 0.40 -2.51 30.14
CA THR A 37 -0.56 -3.48 29.60
C THR A 37 -1.95 -2.88 29.63
N VAL A 38 -2.70 -3.08 28.55
CA VAL A 38 -4.14 -2.79 28.48
C VAL A 38 -4.87 -4.05 28.04
N TYR A 39 -5.88 -4.44 28.80
CA TYR A 39 -6.84 -5.44 28.37
C TYR A 39 -8.09 -4.74 27.86
N ALA A 40 -8.70 -5.27 26.80
CA ALA A 40 -9.94 -4.71 26.26
C ALA A 40 -10.94 -5.82 25.91
N LEU A 41 -12.22 -5.54 26.18
CA LEU A 41 -13.33 -6.35 25.72
C LEU A 41 -13.86 -5.76 24.41
N LEU A 42 -13.78 -6.51 23.33
CA LEU A 42 -14.41 -6.22 22.05
C LEU A 42 -15.79 -6.86 22.02
N ASP A 43 -16.81 -6.10 21.63
CA ASP A 43 -18.16 -6.61 21.49
C ASP A 43 -18.85 -6.06 20.24
N SER A 44 -19.63 -6.92 19.59
CA SER A 44 -20.40 -6.61 18.40
C SER A 44 -21.55 -7.61 18.24
N ALA A 45 -22.41 -7.40 17.24
CA ALA A 45 -23.55 -8.27 17.00
C ALA A 45 -23.13 -9.70 16.60
N SER A 46 -22.00 -9.84 15.91
CA SER A 46 -21.53 -11.11 15.34
C SER A 46 -20.30 -11.69 16.04
N VAL A 47 -19.54 -10.91 16.82
CA VAL A 47 -18.33 -11.37 17.53
C VAL A 47 -18.23 -10.74 18.90
N THR A 48 -17.65 -11.47 19.85
CA THR A 48 -17.01 -10.85 21.02
C THR A 48 -15.56 -11.32 21.10
N GLY A 49 -14.68 -10.52 21.71
CA GLY A 49 -13.30 -10.90 21.86
C GLY A 49 -12.64 -10.27 23.07
N ALA A 50 -11.63 -10.97 23.61
CA ALA A 50 -10.75 -10.43 24.64
C ALA A 50 -9.40 -10.11 24.02
N TYR A 51 -8.89 -8.92 24.30
CA TYR A 51 -7.61 -8.42 23.81
C TYR A 51 -6.68 -8.14 24.98
N LYS A 52 -5.39 -8.45 24.79
CA LYS A 52 -4.29 -7.98 25.62
C LYS A 52 -3.32 -7.21 24.73
N PHE A 53 -3.09 -5.96 25.08
CA PHE A 53 -2.10 -5.08 24.47
C PHE A 53 -0.95 -4.88 25.46
N VAL A 54 0.28 -5.25 25.08
CA VAL A 54 1.49 -4.80 25.80
C VAL A 54 2.12 -3.70 24.95
N ILE A 55 2.09 -2.47 25.46
CA ILE A 55 2.45 -1.27 24.71
C ILE A 55 3.78 -0.76 25.21
N HIS A 56 4.78 -0.73 24.34
CA HIS A 56 6.11 -0.19 24.58
C HIS A 56 6.23 1.20 23.94
N CYS A 57 6.29 2.23 24.75
CA CYS A 57 6.51 3.61 24.33
C CYS A 57 8.03 3.89 24.28
N GLU A 58 8.65 3.62 23.15
CA GLU A 58 10.07 3.89 22.94
C GLU A 58 10.30 5.32 22.45
N LYS A 59 11.56 5.76 22.44
CA LYS A 59 11.93 7.13 22.06
C LYS A 59 11.53 7.50 20.62
N SER A 60 11.57 6.54 19.70
CA SER A 60 11.36 6.78 18.26
C SER A 60 10.20 5.98 17.66
N GLN A 61 9.53 5.15 18.46
CA GLN A 61 8.46 4.27 18.00
C GLN A 61 7.56 3.84 19.15
N VAL A 62 6.36 3.37 18.82
CA VAL A 62 5.50 2.62 19.72
C VAL A 62 5.36 1.20 19.19
N ILE A 63 5.69 0.21 20.00
CA ILE A 63 5.51 -1.20 19.68
C ILE A 63 4.34 -1.72 20.51
N MET A 64 3.39 -2.40 19.89
CA MET A 64 2.26 -3.01 20.60
C MET A 64 2.22 -4.50 20.31
N ASP A 65 2.49 -5.33 21.30
CA ASP A 65 2.15 -6.76 21.23
C ASP A 65 0.65 -6.93 21.46
N VAL A 66 -0.01 -7.62 20.55
CA VAL A 66 -1.45 -7.88 20.57
C VAL A 66 -1.68 -9.37 20.61
N GLU A 67 -2.35 -9.81 21.66
CA GLU A 67 -2.95 -11.14 21.77
C GLU A 67 -4.47 -10.97 21.79
N ASN A 68 -5.18 -11.76 20.98
CA ASN A 68 -6.63 -11.80 21.02
C ASN A 68 -7.20 -13.22 21.01
N HIS A 69 -8.38 -13.34 21.61
CA HIS A 69 -9.25 -14.51 21.55
C HIS A 69 -10.63 -14.03 21.12
N LEU A 70 -11.11 -14.51 19.97
CA LEU A 70 -12.37 -14.10 19.35
C LEU A 70 -13.36 -15.26 19.38
N TYR A 71 -14.62 -14.94 19.62
CA TYR A 71 -15.74 -15.88 19.72
C TYR A 71 -16.85 -15.43 18.78
N ALA A 72 -17.06 -16.19 17.71
CA ALA A 72 -18.08 -15.87 16.71
C ALA A 72 -19.48 -16.20 17.27
N ARG A 73 -20.35 -15.19 17.38
CA ARG A 73 -21.76 -15.32 17.74
C ARG A 73 -22.62 -15.73 16.53
N LYS A 74 -22.17 -15.35 15.34
CA LYS A 74 -22.85 -15.60 14.05
C LYS A 74 -21.85 -16.02 12.99
N ASP A 75 -22.36 -16.53 11.87
CA ASP A 75 -21.57 -16.72 10.66
C ASP A 75 -21.08 -15.36 10.13
N ILE A 76 -19.81 -15.27 9.73
CA ILE A 76 -19.18 -14.05 9.21
C ILE A 76 -18.58 -14.37 7.84
N LYS A 77 -18.88 -13.54 6.85
CA LYS A 77 -18.45 -13.76 5.46
C LYS A 77 -17.00 -13.31 5.27
N GLN A 78 -16.64 -12.19 5.89
CA GLN A 78 -15.29 -11.63 5.83
C GLN A 78 -14.86 -11.15 7.22
N LEU A 79 -13.79 -11.75 7.72
CA LEU A 79 -13.12 -11.36 8.95
C LEU A 79 -11.78 -10.72 8.61
N GLY A 80 -11.50 -9.52 9.12
CA GLY A 80 -10.23 -8.83 8.98
C GLY A 80 -9.46 -8.78 10.31
N ILE A 81 -8.27 -9.36 10.31
CA ILE A 81 -7.32 -9.41 11.43
C ILE A 81 -6.25 -8.33 11.25
N ALA A 82 -5.87 -7.70 12.36
CA ALA A 82 -4.95 -6.56 12.40
C ALA A 82 -5.32 -5.46 11.37
N PRO A 83 -6.59 -5.01 11.35
CA PRO A 83 -7.02 -4.01 10.38
C PRO A 83 -6.34 -2.66 10.62
N MET A 84 -5.94 -2.05 9.51
CA MET A 84 -5.36 -0.74 9.41
C MET A 84 -6.26 0.13 8.53
N THR A 85 -6.38 1.39 8.88
CA THR A 85 -7.12 2.39 8.11
C THR A 85 -6.21 3.60 7.89
N SER A 86 -6.18 4.14 6.69
CA SER A 86 -5.34 5.27 6.31
C SER A 86 -6.04 6.13 5.26
N MET A 87 -5.38 7.21 4.84
CA MET A 87 -5.87 8.12 3.83
C MET A 87 -4.82 8.32 2.74
N PHE A 88 -5.26 8.25 1.48
CA PHE A 88 -4.50 8.64 0.30
C PHE A 88 -5.41 9.46 -0.62
N SER A 89 -5.14 10.76 -0.72
CA SER A 89 -5.88 11.68 -1.60
C SER A 89 -5.17 11.83 -2.95
N CYS A 90 -3.88 12.18 -2.92
CA CYS A 90 -3.05 12.30 -4.11
C CYS A 90 -1.56 12.17 -3.80
N GLY A 91 -0.80 11.65 -4.77
CA GLY A 91 0.64 11.45 -4.66
C GLY A 91 1.34 11.47 -6.03
N ASN A 92 2.65 11.18 -6.03
CA ASN A 92 3.48 11.15 -7.25
C ASN A 92 2.90 10.28 -8.39
N ASN A 93 2.24 9.17 -8.04
CA ASN A 93 1.62 8.23 -8.99
C ASN A 93 0.30 8.76 -9.59
N GLU A 94 -0.33 9.75 -8.97
CA GLU A 94 -1.62 10.32 -9.41
C GLU A 94 -1.64 11.85 -9.40
N ARG A 95 -0.52 12.51 -9.70
CA ARG A 95 -0.36 13.98 -9.60
C ARG A 95 -1.49 14.81 -10.24
N ARG A 96 -2.16 14.29 -11.28
CA ARG A 96 -3.27 14.98 -11.97
C ARG A 96 -4.54 15.15 -11.14
N VAL A 97 -4.75 14.33 -10.11
CA VAL A 97 -5.93 14.45 -9.24
C VAL A 97 -5.68 15.32 -8.01
N CYS A 98 -4.45 15.79 -7.82
CA CYS A 98 -4.05 16.66 -6.71
C CYS A 98 -4.44 18.11 -7.00
N ASP A 99 -5.72 18.43 -6.83
CA ASP A 99 -6.26 19.79 -7.04
C ASP A 99 -6.13 20.64 -5.76
N THR A 100 -4.90 20.77 -5.27
CA THR A 100 -4.57 21.60 -4.10
C THR A 100 -3.22 22.29 -4.29
N ILE A 101 -2.87 23.22 -3.40
CA ILE A 101 -1.52 23.83 -3.39
C ILE A 101 -0.42 22.86 -2.91
N HIS A 102 -0.81 21.73 -2.29
CA HIS A 102 0.13 20.75 -1.75
C HIS A 102 0.48 19.72 -2.83
N PRO A 103 1.77 19.40 -3.04
CA PRO A 103 2.15 18.46 -4.10
C PRO A 103 1.66 17.02 -3.86
N GLN A 104 1.50 16.63 -2.59
CA GLN A 104 1.00 15.32 -2.16
C GLN A 104 0.20 15.46 -0.86
N ILE A 105 -0.83 14.64 -0.70
CA ILE A 105 -1.70 14.58 0.48
C ILE A 105 -2.03 13.11 0.76
N HIS A 106 -1.36 12.53 1.78
CA HIS A 106 -1.60 11.16 2.23
C HIS A 106 -0.94 10.87 3.58
N ASP A 107 -1.51 9.90 4.29
CA ASP A 107 -1.00 9.33 5.54
C ASP A 107 -0.09 8.13 5.30
N SER A 108 -0.22 7.51 4.14
CA SER A 108 0.56 6.38 3.69
C SER A 108 0.62 6.43 2.17
N ASP A 109 1.76 6.07 1.57
CA ASP A 109 1.94 6.05 0.12
C ASP A 109 1.85 4.64 -0.47
N ARG A 110 1.95 3.60 0.37
CA ARG A 110 1.98 2.20 -0.08
C ARG A 110 1.48 1.22 0.98
N LEU A 111 1.01 0.08 0.48
CA LEU A 111 1.01 -1.19 1.19
C LEU A 111 2.33 -1.92 0.90
N ALA A 112 3.08 -2.26 1.94
CA ALA A 112 4.24 -3.16 1.85
C ALA A 112 3.87 -4.54 2.40
N MET A 113 4.38 -5.60 1.77
CA MET A 113 4.14 -6.98 2.20
C MET A 113 5.44 -7.78 2.16
N TRP A 114 5.69 -8.55 3.22
CA TRP A 114 6.68 -9.60 3.26
C TRP A 114 5.96 -10.95 3.33
N ARG A 115 5.90 -11.61 2.18
CA ARG A 115 5.07 -12.79 2.01
C ARG A 115 5.64 -14.02 2.70
N GLY A 116 4.79 -15.02 2.94
CA GLY A 116 5.19 -16.28 3.54
C GLY A 116 6.28 -17.00 2.74
N ASN A 117 6.22 -16.90 1.41
CA ASN A 117 7.25 -17.43 0.50
C ASN A 117 8.56 -16.60 0.47
N GLY A 118 8.63 -15.48 1.19
CA GLY A 118 9.78 -14.59 1.26
C GLY A 118 9.81 -13.45 0.25
N GLU A 119 8.87 -13.37 -0.69
CA GLU A 119 8.76 -12.26 -1.64
C GLU A 119 8.43 -10.95 -0.90
N TRP A 120 9.14 -9.88 -1.25
CA TRP A 120 8.80 -8.52 -0.84
C TRP A 120 7.98 -7.84 -1.93
N ILE A 121 6.91 -7.17 -1.54
CA ILE A 121 6.02 -6.44 -2.45
C ILE A 121 5.84 -5.01 -1.95
N CYS A 122 5.96 -4.05 -2.87
CA CYS A 122 5.48 -2.70 -2.72
C CYS A 122 4.26 -2.49 -3.62
N ARG A 123 3.10 -2.18 -3.02
CA ARG A 123 1.87 -1.78 -3.68
C ARG A 123 1.59 -0.31 -3.38
N PRO A 124 2.03 0.65 -4.23
CA PRO A 124 1.68 2.06 -4.06
C PRO A 124 0.18 2.23 -4.02
N LEU A 125 -0.35 3.10 -3.15
CA LEU A 125 -1.79 3.33 -2.99
C LEU A 125 -2.33 4.27 -4.08
N ASN A 126 -3.62 4.15 -4.39
CA ASN A 126 -4.35 4.98 -5.32
C ASN A 126 -5.58 5.60 -4.65
N ASN A 127 -6.09 6.69 -5.24
CA ASN A 127 -7.42 7.22 -5.00
C ASN A 127 -8.31 6.94 -6.23
N PRO A 128 -8.88 5.73 -6.34
CA PRO A 128 -9.57 5.30 -7.54
C PRO A 128 -10.91 6.03 -7.73
N GLN A 129 -11.42 6.08 -8.97
CA GLN A 129 -12.75 6.65 -9.25
C GLN A 129 -13.93 5.76 -8.81
N LYS A 130 -13.66 4.50 -8.50
CA LYS A 130 -14.63 3.51 -8.03
C LYS A 130 -13.99 2.68 -6.93
N LEU A 131 -14.79 2.20 -5.99
CA LEU A 131 -14.34 1.28 -4.93
C LEU A 131 -13.55 0.13 -5.53
N GLN A 132 -12.31 -0.06 -5.05
CA GLN A 132 -11.47 -1.20 -5.40
C GLN A 132 -11.23 -2.07 -4.19
N PHE A 133 -11.26 -3.38 -4.40
CA PHE A 133 -10.89 -4.37 -3.41
C PHE A 133 -9.92 -5.37 -4.04
N ASN A 134 -8.72 -5.46 -3.49
CA ASN A 134 -7.65 -6.32 -3.97
C ASN A 134 -7.27 -7.31 -2.86
N ALA A 135 -7.23 -8.61 -3.18
CA ALA A 135 -6.85 -9.66 -2.24
C ALA A 135 -5.53 -10.32 -2.67
N TYR A 136 -4.49 -10.16 -1.86
CA TYR A 136 -3.17 -10.74 -2.10
C TYR A 136 -3.03 -12.04 -1.33
N MET A 137 -3.32 -13.16 -2.00
CA MET A 137 -3.28 -14.50 -1.39
C MET A 137 -1.91 -14.82 -0.80
N ASP A 138 -1.87 -15.42 0.39
CA ASP A 138 -0.64 -15.85 1.05
C ASP A 138 -0.88 -17.02 2.00
N ASP A 139 0.21 -17.63 2.48
CA ASP A 139 0.21 -18.63 3.55
C ASP A 139 1.28 -18.28 4.58
N ASN A 140 0.85 -17.90 5.79
CA ASN A 140 1.71 -17.39 6.87
C ASN A 140 2.56 -16.18 6.43
N PRO A 141 1.95 -14.99 6.18
CA PRO A 141 2.70 -13.79 5.88
C PRO A 141 3.71 -13.48 6.99
N LYS A 142 4.89 -12.99 6.62
CA LYS A 142 5.93 -12.57 7.57
C LYS A 142 5.69 -11.15 8.09
N GLY A 143 4.96 -10.35 7.33
CA GLY A 143 4.43 -9.06 7.77
C GLY A 143 3.84 -8.25 6.63
N PHE A 144 3.08 -7.22 6.98
CA PHE A 144 2.50 -6.28 6.02
C PHE A 144 2.18 -4.97 6.72
N GLY A 145 2.09 -3.86 5.98
CA GLY A 145 1.89 -2.56 6.59
C GLY A 145 1.54 -1.45 5.61
N LEU A 146 0.78 -0.47 6.09
CA LEU A 146 0.60 0.81 5.41
C LEU A 146 1.75 1.73 5.82
N LEU A 147 2.59 2.08 4.85
CA LEU A 147 3.84 2.81 5.11
C LEU A 147 3.79 4.22 4.54
N GLN A 148 4.49 5.12 5.21
CA GLN A 148 4.82 6.47 4.75
C GLN A 148 6.34 6.61 4.70
N LEU A 149 6.92 6.21 3.57
CA LEU A 149 8.37 6.18 3.39
C LEU A 149 8.94 7.50 2.86
N ASP A 150 8.14 8.27 2.12
CA ASP A 150 8.48 9.65 1.78
C ASP A 150 8.25 10.56 2.99
N ARG A 151 9.32 11.24 3.41
CA ARG A 151 9.34 12.07 4.63
C ARG A 151 9.96 13.44 4.41
N ASP A 152 10.26 13.78 3.16
CA ASP A 152 10.78 15.09 2.82
C ASP A 152 9.64 16.11 2.86
N PHE A 153 9.78 17.14 3.70
CA PHE A 153 8.76 18.18 3.80
C PHE A 153 8.47 18.85 2.45
N SER A 154 9.48 18.97 1.58
CA SER A 154 9.35 19.65 0.30
C SER A 154 8.36 18.99 -0.65
N HIS A 155 8.08 17.70 -0.43
CA HIS A 155 7.14 16.91 -1.20
C HIS A 155 5.68 17.09 -0.77
N TYR A 156 5.42 17.73 0.38
CA TYR A 156 4.08 17.93 0.94
C TYR A 156 3.74 19.41 1.15
N GLN A 157 4.71 20.22 1.59
CA GLN A 157 4.54 21.68 1.82
C GLN A 157 3.36 22.02 2.74
N ASP A 158 2.99 21.11 3.66
CA ASP A 158 1.86 21.28 4.56
C ASP A 158 2.34 21.39 6.02
N VAL A 159 2.27 22.62 6.55
CA VAL A 159 2.64 22.98 7.92
C VAL A 159 1.51 22.75 8.95
N MET A 160 0.33 22.34 8.50
CA MET A 160 -0.81 21.99 9.34
C MET A 160 -0.92 20.47 9.46
N GLY A 161 -0.99 19.76 8.32
CA GLY A 161 -1.18 18.32 8.25
C GLY A 161 0.07 17.49 8.55
N TRP A 162 1.27 18.06 8.35
CA TRP A 162 2.58 17.42 8.56
C TRP A 162 2.65 15.96 8.08
N TYR A 163 2.11 15.70 6.89
CA TYR A 163 2.01 14.35 6.30
C TYR A 163 3.36 13.61 6.26
N ASN A 164 4.44 14.35 6.01
CA ASN A 164 5.82 13.85 6.01
C ASN A 164 6.30 13.31 7.39
N LYS A 165 5.60 13.66 8.47
CA LYS A 165 5.89 13.21 9.84
C LYS A 165 4.97 12.09 10.31
N ARG A 166 3.87 11.79 9.60
CA ARG A 166 2.91 10.76 10.00
C ARG A 166 3.61 9.38 10.07
N PRO A 167 3.22 8.51 11.03
CA PRO A 167 3.88 7.23 11.21
C PRO A 167 3.56 6.29 10.04
N SER A 168 4.39 5.29 9.87
CA SER A 168 4.04 4.02 9.22
C SER A 168 3.50 3.05 10.27
N LEU A 169 2.72 2.06 9.83
CA LEU A 169 2.27 0.94 10.66
C LEU A 169 2.60 -0.39 10.01
N TRP A 170 3.35 -1.22 10.72
CA TRP A 170 3.73 -2.57 10.29
C TRP A 170 3.16 -3.63 11.23
N VAL A 171 2.50 -4.63 10.66
CA VAL A 171 2.01 -5.84 11.34
C VAL A 171 3.03 -6.96 11.17
N GLU A 172 3.50 -7.51 12.28
CA GLU A 172 4.31 -8.73 12.33
C GLU A 172 3.49 -9.85 12.99
N PRO A 173 3.00 -10.85 12.23
CA PRO A 173 2.39 -12.04 12.80
C PRO A 173 3.34 -12.78 13.75
N ARG A 174 2.84 -13.14 14.95
CA ARG A 174 3.59 -13.87 15.98
C ARG A 174 3.09 -15.30 16.18
N SER A 175 2.14 -15.73 15.34
CA SER A 175 1.65 -17.10 15.22
C SER A 175 1.49 -17.46 13.74
N LYS A 176 1.26 -18.75 13.45
CA LYS A 176 0.95 -19.20 12.08
C LYS A 176 -0.49 -18.85 11.74
N TRP A 177 -0.67 -17.87 10.85
CA TRP A 177 -1.99 -17.42 10.40
C TRP A 177 -2.62 -18.31 9.32
N GLY A 178 -1.83 -19.23 8.75
CA GLY A 178 -2.26 -20.14 7.69
C GLY A 178 -2.57 -19.42 6.38
N LYS A 179 -3.46 -20.03 5.59
CA LYS A 179 -3.91 -19.51 4.30
C LYS A 179 -4.91 -18.37 4.45
N GLY A 180 -4.78 -17.38 3.58
CA GLY A 180 -5.65 -16.22 3.54
C GLY A 180 -5.15 -15.21 2.51
N ALA A 181 -5.49 -13.95 2.71
CA ALA A 181 -5.02 -12.86 1.89
C ALA A 181 -4.75 -11.61 2.73
N VAL A 182 -3.76 -10.82 2.33
CA VAL A 182 -3.74 -9.40 2.70
C VAL A 182 -4.73 -8.70 1.79
N SER A 183 -5.82 -8.18 2.36
CA SER A 183 -6.89 -7.49 1.64
C SER A 183 -6.67 -5.99 1.72
N LEU A 184 -6.77 -5.31 0.59
CA LEU A 184 -6.64 -3.86 0.44
C LEU A 184 -7.90 -3.31 -0.21
N MET A 185 -8.56 -2.37 0.46
CA MET A 185 -9.70 -1.63 -0.06
C MET A 185 -9.31 -0.16 -0.25
N GLU A 186 -9.56 0.36 -1.44
CA GLU A 186 -9.32 1.77 -1.81
C GLU A 186 -10.67 2.37 -2.21
N ILE A 187 -11.15 3.31 -1.40
CA ILE A 187 -12.44 4.00 -1.55
C ILE A 187 -12.17 5.33 -2.28
N PRO A 188 -13.02 5.73 -3.25
CA PRO A 188 -12.92 7.06 -3.85
C PRO A 188 -13.09 8.15 -2.79
N THR A 189 -12.20 9.14 -2.79
CA THR A 189 -12.34 10.35 -1.97
C THR A 189 -12.04 11.60 -2.78
N THR A 190 -12.64 12.73 -2.38
CA THR A 190 -12.34 14.06 -2.93
C THR A 190 -11.52 14.91 -1.96
N GLY A 191 -11.15 14.38 -0.78
CA GLY A 191 -10.44 15.13 0.25
C GLY A 191 -9.81 14.23 1.32
N GLU A 192 -9.19 14.87 2.30
CA GLU A 192 -8.35 14.26 3.33
C GLU A 192 -9.07 13.91 4.64
N THR A 193 -10.30 14.39 4.83
CA THR A 193 -10.99 14.33 6.13
C THR A 193 -11.52 12.95 6.47
N LEU A 194 -11.70 12.08 5.48
CA LEU A 194 -12.15 10.71 5.64
C LEU A 194 -11.05 9.77 5.17
N ASP A 195 -10.71 8.80 6.01
CA ASP A 195 -9.85 7.70 5.62
C ASP A 195 -10.51 6.89 4.49
N ASN A 196 -9.75 6.62 3.43
CA ASN A 196 -10.23 5.95 2.22
C ASN A 196 -9.41 4.70 1.87
N VAL A 197 -8.50 4.28 2.74
CA VAL A 197 -7.68 3.08 2.58
C VAL A 197 -7.91 2.15 3.76
N VAL A 198 -8.23 0.89 3.50
CA VAL A 198 -8.39 -0.15 4.53
C VAL A 198 -7.54 -1.35 4.15
N CYS A 199 -6.76 -1.88 5.10
CA CYS A 199 -5.92 -3.05 4.90
C CYS A 199 -6.04 -4.02 6.07
N PHE A 200 -6.19 -5.32 5.83
CA PHE A 200 -6.24 -6.34 6.88
C PHE A 200 -5.81 -7.70 6.36
N TRP A 201 -5.51 -8.63 7.25
CA TRP A 201 -5.42 -10.05 6.89
C TRP A 201 -6.79 -10.71 6.96
N GLN A 202 -7.17 -11.39 5.88
CA GLN A 202 -8.39 -12.17 5.78
C GLN A 202 -8.05 -13.66 5.73
N PRO A 203 -8.35 -14.45 6.79
CA PRO A 203 -8.23 -15.90 6.73
C PRO A 203 -9.08 -16.50 5.60
N GLU A 204 -8.58 -17.56 4.94
CA GLU A 204 -9.31 -18.24 3.86
C GLU A 204 -10.55 -18.99 4.37
N LYS A 205 -10.46 -19.55 5.59
CA LYS A 205 -11.55 -20.30 6.20
C LYS A 205 -12.70 -19.35 6.56
N ALA A 206 -13.89 -19.62 6.04
CA ALA A 206 -15.12 -18.96 6.47
C ALA A 206 -15.38 -19.19 7.97
N ILE A 207 -15.90 -18.17 8.65
CA ILE A 207 -16.12 -18.20 10.09
C ILE A 207 -17.58 -18.57 10.37
N LYS A 208 -17.79 -19.55 11.24
CA LYS A 208 -19.12 -20.04 11.65
C LYS A 208 -19.46 -19.65 13.07
N ALA A 209 -20.75 -19.51 13.35
CA ALA A 209 -21.23 -19.32 14.72
C ALA A 209 -20.66 -20.43 15.63
N GLY A 210 -20.10 -20.04 16.78
CA GLY A 210 -19.43 -20.93 17.72
C GLY A 210 -17.93 -21.16 17.45
N ASP A 211 -17.38 -20.70 16.33
CA ASP A 211 -15.93 -20.75 16.10
C ASP A 211 -15.19 -19.91 17.15
N THR A 212 -14.02 -20.42 17.54
CA THR A 212 -13.05 -19.71 18.38
C THR A 212 -11.78 -19.50 17.60
N LEU A 213 -11.23 -18.29 17.68
CA LEU A 213 -10.06 -17.86 16.91
C LEU A 213 -9.08 -17.17 17.85
N ALA A 214 -7.79 -17.38 17.64
CA ALA A 214 -6.75 -16.74 18.43
C ALA A 214 -5.63 -16.25 17.52
N PHE A 215 -5.34 -14.95 17.57
CA PHE A 215 -4.28 -14.32 16.80
C PHE A 215 -3.32 -13.59 17.74
N ASN A 216 -2.03 -13.80 17.48
CA ASN A 216 -0.95 -13.06 18.12
C ASN A 216 -0.18 -12.32 17.04
N TYR A 217 0.03 -11.03 17.24
CA TYR A 217 0.79 -10.18 16.33
C TYR A 217 1.38 -8.99 17.06
N ARG A 218 2.31 -8.31 16.39
CA ARG A 218 2.92 -7.09 16.88
C ARG A 218 2.69 -5.97 15.89
N LEU A 219 2.34 -4.80 16.39
CA LEU A 219 2.22 -3.56 15.63
C LEU A 219 3.42 -2.67 15.91
N TYR A 220 4.03 -2.13 14.86
CA TYR A 220 5.10 -1.15 14.96
C TYR A 220 4.65 0.17 14.38
N TRP A 221 4.50 1.17 15.24
CA TRP A 221 4.16 2.55 14.89
C TRP A 221 5.44 3.38 14.89
N SER A 222 5.94 3.71 13.70
CA SER A 222 7.30 4.24 13.56
C SER A 222 7.46 5.00 12.25
N ALA A 223 8.50 5.82 12.15
CA ALA A 223 8.83 6.49 10.88
C ALA A 223 9.26 5.50 9.78
N GLN A 224 9.82 4.35 10.16
CA GLN A 224 10.33 3.31 9.27
C GLN A 224 9.96 1.95 9.86
N PRO A 225 9.49 0.99 9.03
CA PRO A 225 9.15 -0.34 9.53
C PRO A 225 10.37 -1.03 10.18
N PRO A 226 10.15 -1.97 11.11
CA PRO A 226 11.23 -2.65 11.83
C PRO A 226 12.07 -3.57 10.94
N VAL A 227 11.51 -3.96 9.79
CA VAL A 227 12.12 -4.81 8.79
C VAL A 227 11.95 -4.17 7.42
N GLN A 228 12.93 -4.41 6.55
CA GLN A 228 12.95 -3.90 5.18
C GLN A 228 13.50 -4.97 4.25
N SER A 229 13.10 -4.94 2.98
CA SER A 229 13.69 -5.82 1.97
C SER A 229 15.21 -5.64 1.93
N PRO A 230 16.00 -6.72 1.95
CA PRO A 230 17.44 -6.65 1.67
C PRO A 230 17.72 -6.38 0.18
N LEU A 231 16.72 -6.55 -0.69
CA LEU A 231 16.80 -6.24 -2.10
C LEU A 231 16.59 -4.74 -2.35
N ALA A 232 16.78 -4.30 -3.60
CA ALA A 232 16.41 -2.96 -4.00
C ALA A 232 14.92 -2.69 -3.76
N ARG A 233 14.59 -1.48 -3.33
CA ARG A 233 13.22 -1.08 -2.99
C ARG A 233 12.73 0.03 -3.89
N VAL A 234 11.43 0.07 -4.11
CA VAL A 234 10.77 1.17 -4.83
C VAL A 234 10.89 2.41 -3.95
N MET A 235 11.58 3.42 -4.43
CA MET A 235 11.60 4.74 -3.80
C MET A 235 10.31 5.49 -4.13
N ALA A 236 9.99 5.60 -5.42
CA ALA A 236 8.88 6.39 -5.92
C ALA A 236 8.27 5.78 -7.19
N THR A 237 6.97 5.99 -7.36
CA THR A 237 6.22 5.68 -8.60
C THR A 237 5.70 6.97 -9.19
N ARG A 238 5.94 7.21 -10.48
CA ARG A 238 5.45 8.37 -11.21
C ARG A 238 4.70 7.93 -12.44
N THR A 239 3.64 8.67 -12.78
CA THR A 239 2.88 8.43 -14.01
C THR A 239 2.72 9.72 -14.80
N GLY A 240 2.76 9.62 -16.12
CA GLY A 240 2.84 10.78 -17.00
C GLY A 240 2.30 10.53 -18.39
N MET A 241 2.40 11.56 -19.22
CA MET A 241 2.20 11.41 -20.66
C MET A 241 3.31 10.50 -21.21
N GLY A 242 2.97 9.54 -22.06
CA GLY A 242 3.95 8.71 -22.77
C GLY A 242 3.97 9.00 -24.26
N GLY A 243 4.58 8.11 -25.04
CA GLY A 243 4.63 8.13 -26.50
C GLY A 243 5.81 8.88 -27.08
N PHE A 244 6.76 9.35 -26.26
CA PHE A 244 7.87 10.21 -26.70
C PHE A 244 9.19 9.86 -25.99
N PRO A 245 10.38 10.12 -26.57
CA PRO A 245 11.65 9.84 -25.89
C PRO A 245 11.81 10.60 -24.56
N GLU A 246 12.45 10.00 -23.56
CA GLU A 246 12.70 10.70 -22.29
C GLU A 246 13.53 11.98 -22.50
N GLY A 247 13.19 13.02 -21.73
CA GLY A 247 13.80 14.35 -21.87
C GLY A 247 13.18 15.25 -22.94
N TRP A 248 12.20 14.77 -23.72
CA TRP A 248 11.47 15.59 -24.70
C TRP A 248 9.97 15.54 -24.46
N ALA A 249 9.43 16.52 -23.73
CA ALA A 249 7.99 16.67 -23.60
C ALA A 249 7.41 17.32 -24.88
N PRO A 250 6.38 16.72 -25.53
CA PRO A 250 5.84 17.24 -26.77
C PRO A 250 5.12 18.58 -26.51
N GLY A 251 5.59 19.64 -27.18
CA GLY A 251 4.92 20.95 -27.23
C GLY A 251 4.51 21.36 -28.64
N GLU A 252 5.13 20.79 -29.67
CA GLU A 252 4.85 21.11 -31.08
C GLU A 252 4.37 19.91 -31.90
N HIS A 253 4.73 18.70 -31.47
CA HIS A 253 4.48 17.46 -32.19
C HIS A 253 4.09 16.37 -31.19
N TYR A 254 2.78 16.28 -30.90
CA TYR A 254 2.29 15.20 -30.05
C TYR A 254 2.37 13.85 -30.77
N PRO A 255 2.66 12.74 -30.07
CA PRO A 255 2.66 11.42 -30.68
C PRO A 255 1.28 11.05 -31.23
N ASP A 256 1.22 10.36 -32.37
CA ASP A 256 -0.05 9.96 -32.99
C ASP A 256 -0.85 8.96 -32.14
N LYS A 257 -0.16 8.19 -31.30
CA LYS A 257 -0.76 7.19 -30.41
C LYS A 257 -0.63 7.62 -28.97
N TRP A 258 -1.77 7.65 -28.28
CA TRP A 258 -1.81 7.91 -26.85
C TRP A 258 -1.17 6.75 -26.06
N ALA A 259 -0.37 7.09 -25.06
CA ALA A 259 0.26 6.18 -24.13
C ALA A 259 0.36 6.81 -22.74
N ARG A 260 0.45 5.97 -21.71
CA ARG A 260 0.73 6.38 -20.34
C ARG A 260 2.15 5.96 -19.97
N ARG A 261 2.99 6.92 -19.59
CA ARG A 261 4.33 6.65 -19.05
C ARG A 261 4.25 6.26 -17.58
N PHE A 262 5.03 5.26 -17.21
CA PHE A 262 5.34 4.90 -15.84
C PHE A 262 6.84 5.02 -15.63
N ALA A 263 7.24 5.62 -14.50
CA ALA A 263 8.63 5.70 -14.06
C ALA A 263 8.71 5.27 -12.61
N ILE A 264 9.44 4.19 -12.36
CA ILE A 264 9.60 3.59 -11.04
C ILE A 264 11.07 3.68 -10.66
N ASP A 265 11.34 4.36 -9.55
CA ASP A 265 12.70 4.52 -9.03
C ASP A 265 12.99 3.41 -8.03
N PHE A 266 14.11 2.70 -8.21
CA PHE A 266 14.63 1.71 -7.29
C PHE A 266 15.93 2.19 -6.63
N VAL A 267 16.04 1.94 -5.33
CA VAL A 267 17.20 2.32 -4.49
C VAL A 267 17.61 1.17 -3.56
N GLY A 268 18.87 1.19 -3.13
CA GLY A 268 19.43 0.19 -2.22
C GLY A 268 19.64 -1.19 -2.87
N GLY A 269 19.85 -2.20 -2.03
CA GLY A 269 20.25 -3.54 -2.49
C GLY A 269 21.54 -3.52 -3.32
N ASP A 270 21.68 -4.50 -4.19
CA ASP A 270 22.90 -4.70 -5.00
C ASP A 270 22.83 -4.04 -6.39
N LEU A 271 22.00 -3.02 -6.59
CA LEU A 271 21.80 -2.39 -7.92
C LEU A 271 23.11 -1.98 -8.60
N LYS A 272 24.03 -1.34 -7.87
CA LYS A 272 25.33 -0.92 -8.39
C LYS A 272 26.21 -2.08 -8.84
N ALA A 273 26.18 -3.19 -8.09
CA ALA A 273 26.94 -4.39 -8.42
C ALA A 273 26.28 -5.20 -9.55
N ALA A 274 24.95 -5.12 -9.68
CA ALA A 274 24.18 -5.75 -10.73
C ALA A 274 24.28 -5.00 -12.07
N ALA A 275 24.40 -3.68 -12.06
CA ALA A 275 24.36 -2.87 -13.28
C ALA A 275 25.41 -3.26 -14.35
N PRO A 276 26.69 -3.49 -14.03
CA PRO A 276 27.67 -3.97 -15.02
C PRO A 276 27.35 -5.37 -15.57
N LYS A 277 26.58 -6.17 -14.83
CA LYS A 277 26.16 -7.53 -15.23
C LYS A 277 24.86 -7.53 -16.06
N GLY A 278 24.17 -6.39 -16.13
CA GLY A 278 22.87 -6.23 -16.78
C GLY A 278 21.72 -6.32 -15.77
N ILE A 279 21.01 -5.21 -15.60
CA ILE A 279 19.70 -5.15 -14.92
C ILE A 279 18.62 -5.38 -15.97
N GLU A 280 17.66 -6.24 -15.66
CA GLU A 280 16.52 -6.55 -16.52
C GLU A 280 15.21 -6.27 -15.76
N PRO A 281 14.38 -5.32 -16.21
CA PRO A 281 13.03 -5.16 -15.68
C PRO A 281 12.11 -6.24 -16.25
N VAL A 282 11.53 -7.05 -15.36
CA VAL A 282 10.54 -8.06 -15.72
C VAL A 282 9.15 -7.47 -15.49
N ILE A 283 8.49 -7.06 -16.58
CA ILE A 283 7.18 -6.39 -16.56
C ILE A 283 6.08 -7.38 -17.00
N THR A 284 5.00 -7.46 -16.24
CA THR A 284 3.80 -8.23 -16.58
C THR A 284 2.56 -7.33 -16.45
N LEU A 285 1.70 -7.35 -17.45
CA LEU A 285 0.50 -6.54 -17.52
C LEU A 285 -0.72 -7.45 -17.74
N SER A 286 -1.84 -7.17 -17.08
CA SER A 286 -3.10 -7.87 -17.36
C SER A 286 -3.73 -7.46 -18.69
N SER A 287 -3.43 -6.25 -19.18
CA SER A 287 -3.88 -5.74 -20.49
C SER A 287 -2.95 -4.63 -21.01
N GLY A 288 -2.99 -4.38 -22.32
CA GLY A 288 -2.10 -3.46 -23.01
C GLY A 288 -0.68 -4.00 -23.20
N GLU A 289 0.22 -3.14 -23.67
CA GLU A 289 1.61 -3.49 -23.97
C GLU A 289 2.57 -2.48 -23.35
N ALA A 290 3.66 -2.96 -22.75
CA ALA A 290 4.79 -2.12 -22.33
C ALA A 290 5.76 -1.96 -23.50
N LYS A 291 6.11 -0.71 -23.82
CA LYS A 291 7.12 -0.35 -24.84
C LYS A 291 8.02 0.75 -24.30
N GLN A 292 9.06 1.10 -25.06
CA GLN A 292 10.00 2.17 -24.69
C GLN A 292 10.58 1.99 -23.29
N ILE A 293 11.02 0.76 -23.01
CA ILE A 293 11.58 0.40 -21.71
C ILE A 293 12.99 0.98 -21.62
N GLU A 294 13.22 1.84 -20.64
CA GLU A 294 14.51 2.48 -20.39
C GLU A 294 14.94 2.22 -18.94
N ILE A 295 16.25 2.00 -18.76
CA ILE A 295 16.88 1.82 -17.46
C ILE A 295 17.86 2.96 -17.29
N LEU A 296 17.52 3.92 -16.44
CA LEU A 296 18.24 5.17 -16.28
C LEU A 296 18.89 5.20 -14.90
N TYR A 297 20.20 5.36 -14.83
CA TYR A 297 20.84 5.70 -13.56
C TYR A 297 20.54 7.16 -13.23
N VAL A 298 20.12 7.41 -11.99
CA VAL A 298 19.80 8.76 -11.51
C VAL A 298 20.68 9.08 -10.32
N GLU A 299 21.71 9.87 -10.59
CA GLU A 299 22.74 10.25 -9.63
C GLU A 299 22.19 10.92 -8.35
N PRO A 300 21.21 11.86 -8.40
CA PRO A 300 20.67 12.52 -7.20
C PRO A 300 20.11 11.60 -6.11
N PHE A 301 19.57 10.42 -6.46
CA PHE A 301 19.08 9.45 -5.48
C PHE A 301 19.87 8.14 -5.48
N ASP A 302 20.96 8.11 -6.25
CA ASP A 302 21.87 6.98 -6.35
C ASP A 302 21.17 5.64 -6.64
N GLY A 303 20.29 5.65 -7.64
CA GLY A 303 19.47 4.50 -7.97
C GLY A 303 19.15 4.41 -9.46
N TYR A 304 18.25 3.49 -9.79
CA TYR A 304 17.83 3.25 -11.17
C TYR A 304 16.35 3.55 -11.34
N ARG A 305 16.02 4.39 -12.32
CA ARG A 305 14.67 4.60 -12.81
C ARG A 305 14.40 3.63 -13.94
N ILE A 306 13.36 2.82 -13.78
CA ILE A 306 12.79 2.03 -14.85
C ILE A 306 11.62 2.80 -15.41
N GLN A 307 11.73 3.15 -16.67
CA GLN A 307 10.66 3.79 -17.41
C GLN A 307 10.09 2.81 -18.42
N PHE A 308 8.77 2.85 -18.61
CA PHE A 308 8.12 2.22 -19.74
C PHE A 308 6.81 2.95 -20.07
N ASP A 309 6.39 2.82 -21.30
CA ASP A 309 5.12 3.36 -21.77
C ASP A 309 4.12 2.23 -21.98
N TRP A 310 2.98 2.37 -21.33
CA TRP A 310 1.82 1.51 -21.50
C TRP A 310 0.98 2.00 -22.68
N TYR A 311 0.78 1.12 -23.64
CA TYR A 311 -0.11 1.33 -24.78
C TYR A 311 -1.38 0.50 -24.61
N PRO A 312 -2.58 1.10 -24.73
CA PRO A 312 -3.82 0.35 -24.76
C PRO A 312 -3.88 -0.53 -26.01
N THR A 313 -4.29 -1.78 -25.86
CA THR A 313 -4.58 -2.72 -26.97
C THR A 313 -6.07 -2.94 -27.19
N SER A 314 -6.92 -2.29 -26.38
CA SER A 314 -8.38 -2.32 -26.49
C SER A 314 -9.00 -1.04 -25.90
N ASP A 315 -10.29 -0.84 -26.15
CA ASP A 315 -11.08 0.27 -25.60
C ASP A 315 -11.52 0.06 -24.14
N SER A 316 -11.15 -1.07 -23.53
CA SER A 316 -11.52 -1.39 -22.14
C SER A 316 -11.02 -0.33 -21.16
N THR A 317 -11.87 0.03 -20.20
CA THR A 317 -11.55 0.89 -19.04
C THR A 317 -11.41 0.11 -17.75
N ALA A 318 -11.37 -1.23 -17.82
CA ALA A 318 -11.12 -2.07 -16.67
C ALA A 318 -9.74 -1.75 -16.06
N PRO A 319 -9.57 -1.90 -14.73
CA PRO A 319 -8.26 -1.75 -14.10
C PRO A 319 -7.21 -2.64 -14.77
N VAL A 320 -6.00 -2.09 -14.94
CA VAL A 320 -4.84 -2.80 -15.47
C VAL A 320 -3.91 -3.09 -14.31
N ASP A 321 -3.75 -4.38 -14.00
CA ASP A 321 -2.80 -4.82 -12.99
C ASP A 321 -1.42 -4.92 -13.63
N MET A 322 -0.47 -4.21 -13.03
CA MET A 322 0.91 -4.11 -13.46
C MET A 322 1.82 -4.68 -12.39
N ARG A 323 2.69 -5.60 -12.80
CA ARG A 323 3.70 -6.21 -11.93
C ARG A 323 5.07 -5.96 -12.53
N MET A 324 6.01 -5.49 -11.72
CA MET A 324 7.41 -5.33 -12.13
C MET A 324 8.36 -5.67 -11.00
N PHE A 325 9.47 -6.33 -11.33
CA PHE A 325 10.64 -6.44 -10.45
C PHE A 325 11.91 -6.41 -11.32
N LEU A 326 13.05 -6.15 -10.69
CA LEU A 326 14.35 -6.17 -11.33
C LEU A 326 15.01 -7.53 -11.15
N ARG A 327 15.62 -8.02 -12.23
CA ARG A 327 16.39 -9.26 -12.27
C ARG A 327 17.81 -8.99 -12.75
N CYS A 328 18.77 -9.77 -12.25
CA CYS A 328 20.13 -9.82 -12.77
C CYS A 328 20.59 -11.28 -12.79
N GLN A 329 21.08 -11.77 -13.93
CA GLN A 329 21.59 -13.14 -14.10
C GLN A 329 20.61 -14.24 -13.62
N GLY A 330 19.31 -14.02 -13.77
CA GLY A 330 18.27 -14.98 -13.36
C GLY A 330 17.71 -14.75 -11.94
N GLU A 331 18.35 -13.93 -11.11
CA GLU A 331 17.95 -13.70 -9.72
C GLU A 331 17.22 -12.36 -9.56
N ALA A 332 16.17 -12.34 -8.74
CA ALA A 332 15.47 -11.10 -8.39
C ALA A 332 16.36 -10.24 -7.48
N ILE A 333 16.57 -8.98 -7.87
CA ILE A 333 17.43 -8.02 -7.14
C ILE A 333 16.64 -6.85 -6.55
N SER A 334 15.31 -6.82 -6.72
CA SER A 334 14.41 -5.85 -6.10
C SER A 334 13.20 -6.52 -5.46
N GLU A 335 12.49 -5.78 -4.62
CA GLU A 335 11.10 -6.08 -4.32
C GLU A 335 10.22 -5.98 -5.58
N THR A 336 9.06 -6.60 -5.54
CA THR A 336 8.06 -6.54 -6.59
C THR A 336 7.21 -5.27 -6.43
N TRP A 337 7.24 -4.40 -7.42
CA TRP A 337 6.26 -3.33 -7.60
C TRP A 337 4.96 -3.93 -8.16
N LEU A 338 3.87 -3.78 -7.43
CA LEU A 338 2.51 -4.10 -7.88
C LEU A 338 1.70 -2.82 -7.95
N TYR A 339 1.10 -2.54 -9.09
CA TYR A 339 0.33 -1.31 -9.28
C TYR A 339 -0.93 -1.58 -10.08
N GLN A 340 -2.01 -0.92 -9.68
CA GLN A 340 -3.28 -0.97 -10.40
C GLN A 340 -3.49 0.36 -11.09
N TYR A 341 -3.57 0.34 -12.42
CA TYR A 341 -3.79 1.53 -13.23
C TYR A 341 -5.22 1.58 -13.74
N PHE A 342 -5.84 2.76 -13.69
CA PHE A 342 -7.19 2.99 -14.20
C PHE A 342 -7.11 3.78 -15.50
N PRO A 343 -7.15 3.12 -16.67
CA PRO A 343 -7.03 3.80 -17.95
C PRO A 343 -8.26 4.70 -18.20
N PRO A 344 -8.08 5.90 -18.76
CA PRO A 344 -9.20 6.76 -19.10
C PRO A 344 -10.03 6.13 -20.24
N ALA A 345 -11.26 6.61 -20.40
CA ALA A 345 -12.13 6.22 -21.51
C ALA A 345 -11.46 6.51 -22.87
N PRO A 346 -11.75 5.72 -23.92
CA PRO A 346 -11.11 5.86 -25.24
C PRO A 346 -11.15 7.28 -25.82
N ASP A 347 -12.27 8.00 -25.66
CA ASP A 347 -12.44 9.38 -26.12
C ASP A 347 -11.51 10.39 -25.41
N LYS A 348 -11.00 10.03 -24.23
CA LYS A 348 -10.04 10.79 -23.44
C LYS A 348 -8.58 10.37 -23.68
N ARG A 349 -8.33 9.31 -24.44
CA ARG A 349 -6.97 8.84 -24.81
C ARG A 349 -6.44 9.63 -26.00
N ARG A 350 -6.28 10.93 -25.79
CA ARG A 350 -5.72 11.87 -26.75
C ARG A 350 -4.77 12.82 -26.04
N TYR A 351 -3.74 13.26 -26.73
CA TYR A 351 -2.98 14.41 -26.25
C TYR A 351 -3.76 15.68 -26.56
N VAL A 352 -3.69 16.63 -25.64
CA VAL A 352 -4.34 17.92 -25.82
C VAL A 352 -3.29 18.85 -26.43
N ASP A 353 -3.54 19.34 -27.64
CA ASP A 353 -2.73 20.35 -28.30
C ASP A 353 -3.39 21.72 -28.10
N ASP A 354 -2.89 22.45 -27.11
CA ASP A 354 -3.44 23.74 -26.68
C ASP A 354 -3.37 24.81 -27.79
N ARG A 355 -2.54 24.62 -28.82
CA ARG A 355 -2.42 25.55 -29.96
C ARG A 355 -3.62 25.46 -30.91
N ILE A 356 -4.37 24.38 -30.85
CA ILE A 356 -5.54 24.11 -31.70
C ILE A 356 -6.84 24.34 -30.90
N MET A 357 -6.76 24.55 -29.58
CA MET A 357 -7.92 24.97 -28.79
C MET A 357 -8.30 26.41 -29.18
N ARG A 358 -9.50 26.56 -29.74
CA ARG A 358 -10.07 27.85 -30.15
C ARG A 358 -10.75 28.58 -29.02
#